data_AF-A0A0Q4PWT4-F1
#
_entry.id   AF-A0A0Q4PWT4-F1
#
_cell.length_a   1.000
_cell.length_b   1.000
_cell.length_c   1.000
_cell.angle_alpha   90.00
_cell.angle_beta   90.00
_cell.angle_gamma   90.00
#
_symmetry.space_group_name_H-M   'P 1'
#
loop_
_entity.id
_entity.type
_entity.pdbx_description
1 polymer ?
#
loop_
_entity_poly.entity_id
_entity_poly.type
_entity_poly.pdbx_seq_one_letter_code
_entity_poly.pdbx_strand_id
1 'polypeptide(L)'
;MFVRALETPDGPPVAVRAYFPATLGTAIRQKARWMTGIALAGWDRTGWHRGWRDHWMRMRDRRTILAIPVLAIAYIALVTWGIDKALHWWRGSEPASVETGMLWVLFANVALFGWRMAVRFEMVRRAYGRGEALRSIPRVFVGNFVALFAARRAMVRYAALLRGQPVRWDKTAHHFPTDLAAR
;
A
#
# COMPACT_ATOMS: atom_id res chain seq x y z
N MET A 1 -19.39 8.14 8.44
CA MET A 1 -20.65 7.56 7.93
C MET A 1 -20.37 7.09 6.52
N PHE A 2 -20.47 5.79 6.22
CA PHE A 2 -20.43 5.31 4.83
C PHE A 2 -21.85 5.43 4.29
N VAL A 3 -22.08 6.33 3.33
CA VAL A 3 -23.38 6.49 2.69
C VAL A 3 -23.39 5.61 1.45
N ARG A 4 -24.37 4.71 1.36
CA ARG A 4 -24.64 3.97 0.12
C ARG A 4 -25.41 4.89 -0.81
N ALA A 5 -24.70 5.70 -1.59
CA ALA A 5 -25.28 6.52 -2.64
C ALA A 5 -25.53 5.65 -3.87
N LEU A 6 -26.77 5.58 -4.33
CA LEU A 6 -27.17 4.87 -5.54
C LEU A 6 -27.33 5.88 -6.68
N GLU A 7 -27.06 5.47 -7.91
CA GLU A 7 -27.24 6.32 -9.10
C GLU A 7 -28.72 6.64 -9.35
N THR A 8 -29.59 5.69 -9.05
CA THR A 8 -31.06 5.78 -9.10
C THR A 8 -31.66 5.04 -7.89
N PRO A 9 -32.95 5.26 -7.54
CA PRO A 9 -33.65 4.36 -6.62
C PRO A 9 -33.53 2.92 -7.11
N ASP A 10 -33.02 2.02 -6.25
CA ASP A 10 -32.70 0.61 -6.54
C ASP A 10 -31.57 0.36 -7.57
N GLY A 11 -30.88 1.41 -8.01
CA GLY A 11 -29.75 1.33 -8.93
C GLY A 11 -28.44 0.83 -8.29
N PRO A 12 -27.39 0.66 -9.10
CA PRO A 12 -26.05 0.36 -8.58
C PRO A 12 -25.50 1.52 -7.75
N PRO A 13 -24.53 1.25 -6.84
CA PRO A 13 -23.86 2.30 -6.09
C PRO A 13 -23.03 3.20 -7.01
N VAL A 14 -23.05 4.50 -6.75
CA VAL A 14 -22.25 5.49 -7.49
C VAL A 14 -20.76 5.12 -7.40
N ALA A 15 -20.13 4.88 -8.55
CA ALA A 15 -18.73 4.51 -8.62
C ALA A 15 -18.01 5.19 -9.79
N VAL A 16 -16.78 5.65 -9.56
CA VAL A 16 -15.91 6.16 -10.62
C VAL A 16 -15.03 5.03 -11.13
N ARG A 17 -15.06 4.77 -12.45
CA ARG A 17 -14.12 3.85 -13.11
C ARG A 17 -13.03 4.67 -13.78
N ALA A 18 -11.80 4.51 -13.31
CA ALA A 18 -10.61 5.12 -13.92
C ALA A 18 -9.51 4.08 -14.01
N TYR A 19 -8.69 4.16 -15.06
CA TYR A 19 -7.55 3.28 -15.17
C TYR A 19 -6.48 3.65 -14.15
N PHE A 20 -5.82 2.63 -13.61
CA PHE A 20 -4.62 2.84 -12.81
C PHE A 20 -3.48 3.30 -13.73
N PRO A 21 -2.52 4.10 -13.24
CA PRO A 21 -1.38 4.52 -14.04
C PRO A 21 -0.65 3.34 -14.69
N ALA A 22 -0.40 3.46 -15.99
CA ALA A 22 0.19 2.39 -16.80
C ALA A 22 1.71 2.25 -16.61
N THR A 23 2.39 3.25 -16.04
CA THR A 23 3.84 3.24 -15.87
C THR A 23 4.25 3.33 -14.42
N LEU A 24 5.40 2.73 -14.11
CA LEU A 24 5.95 2.74 -12.75
C LEU A 24 6.15 4.17 -12.22
N GLY A 25 6.71 5.06 -13.05
CA GLY A 25 6.94 6.46 -12.67
C GLY A 25 5.65 7.22 -12.39
N THR A 26 4.58 7.00 -13.16
CA THR A 26 3.27 7.65 -12.93
C THR A 26 2.60 7.11 -11.66
N ALA A 27 2.67 5.80 -11.42
CA ALA A 27 2.17 5.18 -10.19
C ALA A 27 2.90 5.69 -8.93
N ILE A 28 4.23 5.81 -8.98
CA ILE A 28 5.04 6.37 -7.89
C ILE A 28 4.66 7.82 -7.62
N ARG A 29 4.51 8.66 -8.66
CA ARG A 29 4.09 10.07 -8.50
C ARG A 29 2.71 10.18 -7.87
N GLN A 30 1.74 9.38 -8.33
CA GLN A 30 0.39 9.35 -7.78
C GLN A 30 0.39 8.95 -6.30
N LYS A 31 1.06 7.85 -5.95
CA LYS A 31 1.10 7.38 -4.56
C LYS A 31 1.85 8.35 -3.65
N ALA A 32 2.93 8.96 -4.14
CA ALA A 32 3.68 9.98 -3.39
C ALA A 32 2.82 11.22 -3.10
N ARG A 33 2.01 11.68 -4.05
CA ARG A 33 1.07 12.79 -3.85
C ARG A 33 0.10 12.52 -2.71
N TRP A 34 -0.48 11.32 -2.67
CA TRP A 34 -1.39 10.91 -1.60
C TRP A 34 -0.69 10.86 -0.24
N MET A 35 0.51 10.27 -0.18
CA MET A 35 1.30 10.21 1.05
C MET A 35 1.69 11.60 1.57
N THR A 36 2.14 12.50 0.70
CA THR A 36 2.48 13.88 1.08
C THR A 36 1.24 14.64 1.57
N GLY A 37 0.11 14.53 0.88
CA GLY A 37 -1.09 15.30 1.22
C GLY A 37 -1.85 14.78 2.43
N ILE A 38 -2.26 13.51 2.40
CA ILE A 38 -3.15 12.92 3.42
C ILE A 38 -2.38 12.60 4.69
N ALA A 39 -1.22 11.96 4.53
CA ALA A 39 -0.51 11.39 5.67
C ALA A 39 0.45 12.40 6.31
N LEU A 40 1.31 13.08 5.54
CA LEU A 40 2.31 14.02 6.07
C LEU A 40 1.73 15.43 6.32
N ALA A 41 1.32 16.15 5.28
CA ALA A 41 0.76 17.50 5.45
C ALA A 41 -0.57 17.49 6.23
N GLY A 42 -1.36 16.42 6.08
CA GLY A 42 -2.56 16.18 6.88
C GLY A 42 -2.24 15.95 8.36
N TRP A 43 -1.08 15.40 8.71
CA TRP A 43 -0.61 15.34 10.10
C TRP A 43 -0.43 16.73 10.68
N ASP A 44 0.33 17.59 10.00
CA ASP A 44 0.68 18.93 10.50
C ASP A 44 -0.53 19.83 10.64
N ARG A 45 -1.39 19.87 9.61
CA ARG A 45 -2.49 20.86 9.55
C ARG A 45 -3.68 20.50 10.42
N THR A 46 -3.92 19.21 10.63
CA THR A 46 -5.15 18.76 11.30
C THR A 46 -4.90 18.02 12.61
N GLY A 47 -3.63 17.76 12.95
CA GLY A 47 -3.24 17.16 14.24
C GLY A 47 -3.94 15.84 14.56
N TRP A 48 -3.99 15.52 15.85
CA TRP A 48 -4.75 14.39 16.38
C TRP A 48 -6.00 14.90 17.11
N HIS A 49 -7.16 14.33 16.82
CA HIS A 49 -8.41 14.68 17.49
C HIS A 49 -8.64 13.79 18.72
N ARG A 50 -9.41 14.28 19.71
CA ARG A 50 -9.66 13.57 20.98
C ARG A 50 -10.63 12.39 20.86
N GLY A 51 -11.51 12.38 19.86
CA GLY A 51 -12.46 11.30 19.66
C GLY A 51 -11.81 10.02 19.13
N TRP A 52 -12.06 8.87 19.75
CA TRP A 52 -11.44 7.58 19.38
C TRP A 52 -11.73 7.16 17.92
N ARG A 53 -12.91 7.51 17.39
CA ARG A 53 -13.30 7.20 15.99
C ARG A 53 -12.44 7.99 15.00
N ASP A 54 -12.32 9.30 15.21
CA ASP A 54 -11.51 10.17 14.36
C ASP A 54 -10.03 9.81 14.49
N HIS A 55 -9.59 9.51 15.71
CA HIS A 55 -8.25 9.06 15.99
C HIS A 55 -7.94 7.78 15.20
N TRP A 56 -8.83 6.78 15.24
CA TRP A 56 -8.69 5.55 14.47
C TRP A 56 -8.62 5.79 12.95
N MET A 57 -9.50 6.63 12.41
CA MET A 57 -9.47 6.96 10.97
C MET A 57 -8.16 7.62 10.57
N ARG A 58 -7.69 8.62 11.33
CA ARG A 58 -6.41 9.31 11.09
C ARG A 58 -5.21 8.38 11.22
N MET A 59 -5.22 7.51 12.24
CA MET A 59 -4.19 6.50 12.47
C MET A 59 -4.09 5.56 11.26
N ARG A 60 -5.22 5.09 10.74
CA ARG A 60 -5.26 4.20 9.57
C ARG A 60 -4.62 4.82 8.32
N ASP A 61 -4.80 6.12 8.11
CA ASP A 61 -4.19 6.81 6.97
C ASP A 61 -2.67 7.03 7.19
N ARG A 62 -2.30 7.43 8.41
CA ARG A 62 -0.92 7.78 8.79
C ARG A 62 -0.01 6.56 9.01
N ARG A 63 -0.56 5.41 9.41
CA ARG A 63 0.22 4.17 9.64
C ARG A 63 1.05 3.76 8.43
N THR A 64 0.61 4.13 7.23
CA THR A 64 1.31 3.79 5.99
C THR A 64 2.70 4.41 5.97
N ILE A 65 2.89 5.61 6.54
CA ILE A 65 4.22 6.24 6.65
C ILE A 65 5.13 5.38 7.53
N LEU A 66 4.63 4.92 8.68
CA LEU A 66 5.40 4.10 9.63
C LEU A 66 5.67 2.69 9.11
N ALA A 67 4.75 2.12 8.33
CA ALA A 67 4.88 0.78 7.77
C ALA A 67 5.95 0.68 6.68
N ILE A 68 6.29 1.77 6.00
CA ILE A 68 7.23 1.73 4.86
C ILE A 68 8.69 1.49 5.29
N PRO A 69 9.24 2.16 6.32
CA PRO A 69 10.55 1.80 6.88
C PRO A 69 10.60 0.33 7.32
N VAL A 70 9.56 -0.15 8.01
CA VAL A 70 9.47 -1.56 8.42
C VAL A 70 9.50 -2.48 7.20
N LEU A 71 8.78 -2.15 6.14
CA LEU A 71 8.80 -2.90 4.88
C LEU A 71 10.20 -2.89 4.23
N ALA A 72 10.90 -1.74 4.23
CA ALA A 72 12.25 -1.64 3.71
C ALA A 72 13.23 -2.53 4.49
N ILE A 73 13.17 -2.47 5.83
CA ILE A 73 13.96 -3.33 6.72
C ILE A 73 13.64 -4.81 6.48
N ALA A 74 12.36 -5.17 6.32
CA ALA A 74 11.96 -6.54 6.04
C ALA A 74 12.53 -7.06 4.71
N TYR A 75 12.58 -6.24 3.65
CA TYR A 75 13.20 -6.63 2.39
C TYR A 75 14.73 -6.79 2.52
N ILE A 76 15.39 -5.88 3.24
CA ILE A 76 16.83 -6.01 3.51
C ILE A 76 17.09 -7.29 4.31
N ALA A 77 16.33 -7.53 5.37
CA ALA A 77 16.44 -8.72 6.21
C ALA A 77 16.21 -10.01 5.41
N LEU A 78 15.25 -10.01 4.48
CA LEU A 78 15.01 -11.16 3.61
C LEU A 78 16.21 -11.46 2.70
N VAL A 79 16.83 -10.42 2.13
CA VAL A 79 18.03 -10.56 1.29
C VAL A 79 19.22 -11.04 2.11
N THR A 80 19.49 -10.42 3.27
CA THR A 80 20.61 -10.81 4.13
C THR A 80 20.42 -12.21 4.68
N TRP A 81 19.20 -12.62 5.03
CA TRP A 81 18.89 -13.98 5.45
C TRP A 81 19.08 -14.99 4.32
N GLY A 82 18.74 -14.64 3.08
CA GLY A 82 19.02 -15.47 1.90
C GLY A 82 20.52 -15.66 1.67
N ILE A 83 21.31 -14.59 1.80
CA ILE A 83 22.77 -14.64 1.70
C ILE A 83 23.37 -15.50 2.82
N ASP A 84 22.93 -15.30 4.05
CA ASP A 84 23.35 -16.07 5.22
C ASP A 84 23.14 -17.59 4.99
N LYS A 85 21.93 -17.98 4.55
CA LYS A 85 21.65 -19.37 4.21
C LYS A 85 22.53 -19.92 3.10
N ALA A 86 22.78 -19.12 2.05
CA ALA A 86 23.63 -19.55 0.94
C ALA A 86 25.08 -19.76 1.40
N LEU A 87 25.60 -18.90 2.28
CA LEU A 87 26.94 -19.02 2.85
C LEU A 87 27.07 -20.25 3.75
N HIS A 88 26.08 -20.51 4.59
CA HIS A 88 26.03 -21.70 5.44
C HIS A 88 25.97 -22.99 4.61
N TRP A 89 25.12 -23.02 3.58
CA TRP A 89 25.05 -24.13 2.63
C TRP A 89 26.39 -24.37 1.92
N TRP A 90 27.06 -23.31 1.46
CA TRP A 90 28.37 -23.41 0.80
C TRP A 90 29.48 -23.87 1.75
N ARG A 91 29.45 -23.46 3.02
CA ARG A 91 30.44 -23.84 4.04
C ARG A 91 30.16 -25.20 4.70
N GLY A 92 29.00 -25.82 4.43
CA GLY A 92 28.58 -27.04 5.11
C GLY A 92 28.31 -26.85 6.60
N SER A 93 27.98 -25.63 7.04
CA SER A 93 27.66 -25.32 8.44
C SER A 93 26.17 -25.03 8.62
N GLU A 94 25.65 -25.20 9.82
CA GLU A 94 24.25 -24.94 10.11
C GLU A 94 24.01 -23.46 10.50
N PRO A 95 22.97 -22.81 9.96
CA PRO A 95 22.55 -21.49 10.42
C PRO A 95 22.08 -21.52 11.87
N ALA A 96 22.13 -20.38 12.55
CA ALA A 96 21.57 -20.25 13.89
C ALA A 96 20.07 -20.65 13.91
N SER A 97 19.68 -21.41 14.93
CA SER A 97 18.29 -21.82 15.12
C SER A 97 17.39 -20.62 15.42
N VAL A 98 16.22 -20.58 14.80
CA VAL A 98 15.20 -19.56 15.10
C VAL A 98 14.46 -19.97 16.37
N GLU A 99 14.37 -19.06 17.34
CA GLU A 99 13.65 -19.30 18.59
C GLU A 99 12.17 -19.64 18.36
N THR A 100 11.62 -20.56 19.16
CA THR A 100 10.22 -21.00 19.09
C THR A 100 9.22 -19.83 19.12
N GLY A 101 9.46 -18.82 19.96
CA GLY A 101 8.62 -17.62 20.01
C GLY A 101 8.58 -16.87 18.68
N MET A 102 9.74 -16.71 18.03
CA MET A 102 9.85 -16.08 16.71
C MET A 102 9.14 -16.89 15.63
N LEU A 103 9.20 -18.23 15.68
CA LEU A 103 8.47 -19.10 14.75
C LEU A 103 6.96 -18.88 14.82
N TRP A 104 6.40 -18.74 16.02
CA TRP A 104 4.97 -18.43 16.19
C TRP A 104 4.60 -17.07 15.60
N VAL A 105 5.45 -16.05 15.81
CA VAL A 105 5.25 -14.72 15.21
C VAL A 105 5.30 -14.79 13.68
N LEU A 106 6.26 -15.53 13.11
CA LEU A 106 6.35 -15.73 11.67
C LEU A 106 5.12 -16.45 11.11
N PHE A 107 4.66 -17.51 11.77
CA PHE A 107 3.47 -18.26 11.37
C PHE A 107 2.22 -17.38 11.41
N ALA A 108 2.03 -16.61 12.48
CA ALA A 108 0.93 -15.66 12.60
C ALA A 108 0.97 -14.60 11.48
N ASN A 109 2.15 -14.09 11.13
CA ASN A 109 2.32 -13.15 10.02
C ASN A 109 1.96 -13.77 8.67
N VAL A 110 2.38 -15.01 8.41
CA VAL A 110 2.04 -15.74 7.19
C VAL A 110 0.54 -16.01 7.11
N ALA A 111 -0.09 -16.42 8.21
CA ALA A 111 -1.53 -16.64 8.27
C ALA A 111 -2.32 -15.35 7.99
N LEU A 112 -1.94 -14.23 8.61
CA LEU A 112 -2.55 -12.92 8.36
C LEU A 112 -2.31 -12.41 6.94
N PHE A 113 -1.14 -12.71 6.37
CA PHE A 113 -0.86 -12.41 4.97
C PHE A 113 -1.75 -13.24 4.04
N GLY A 114 -1.88 -14.54 4.29
CA GLY A 114 -2.77 -15.45 3.56
C GLY A 114 -4.23 -14.99 3.60
N TRP A 115 -4.73 -14.65 4.79
CA TRP A 115 -6.06 -14.04 4.95
C TRP A 115 -6.22 -12.77 4.10
N ARG A 116 -5.25 -11.86 4.15
CA ARG A 116 -5.27 -10.62 3.36
C ARG A 116 -5.29 -10.90 1.86
N MET A 117 -4.56 -11.93 1.40
CA MET A 117 -4.55 -12.34 0.00
C MET A 117 -5.88 -12.97 -0.41
N ALA A 118 -6.50 -13.79 0.44
CA ALA A 118 -7.81 -14.38 0.18
C ALA A 118 -8.90 -13.30 0.04
N VAL A 119 -8.95 -12.34 0.97
CA VAL A 119 -9.89 -11.20 0.89
C VAL A 119 -9.66 -10.38 -0.38
N ARG A 120 -8.39 -10.07 -0.70
CA ARG A 120 -8.05 -9.35 -1.95
C ARG A 120 -8.52 -10.13 -3.18
N PHE A 121 -8.19 -11.41 -3.25
CA PHE A 121 -8.52 -12.27 -4.37
C PHE A 121 -10.03 -12.30 -4.58
N GLU A 122 -10.82 -12.52 -3.53
CA GLU A 122 -12.27 -12.61 -3.62
C GLU A 122 -12.90 -11.28 -4.07
N MET A 123 -12.42 -10.14 -3.55
CA MET A 123 -12.93 -8.82 -3.96
C MET A 123 -12.59 -8.51 -5.42
N VAL A 124 -11.36 -8.80 -5.86
CA VAL A 124 -10.97 -8.61 -7.27
C VAL A 124 -11.72 -9.57 -8.18
N ARG A 125 -11.94 -10.82 -7.75
CA ARG A 125 -12.70 -11.82 -8.50
C ARG A 125 -14.13 -11.35 -8.76
N ARG A 126 -14.80 -10.78 -7.75
CA ARG A 126 -16.17 -10.25 -7.87
C ARG A 126 -16.23 -9.04 -8.82
N ALA A 127 -15.20 -8.19 -8.84
CA ALA A 127 -15.21 -6.96 -9.63
C ALA A 127 -14.67 -7.13 -11.07
N TYR A 128 -13.69 -8.01 -11.28
CA TYR A 128 -12.91 -8.10 -12.52
C TYR A 128 -12.71 -9.54 -13.04
N GLY A 129 -13.23 -10.55 -12.34
CA GLY A 129 -13.12 -11.95 -12.74
C GLY A 129 -11.87 -12.68 -12.24
N ARG A 130 -11.81 -14.00 -12.50
CA ARG A 130 -10.79 -14.91 -11.95
C ARG A 130 -9.37 -14.62 -12.42
N GLY A 131 -9.18 -14.25 -13.70
CA GLY A 131 -7.87 -13.95 -14.26
C GLY A 131 -7.21 -12.76 -13.56
N GLU A 132 -7.96 -11.68 -13.35
CA GLU A 132 -7.48 -10.51 -12.63
C GLU A 132 -7.29 -10.76 -11.13
N ALA A 133 -8.11 -11.62 -10.54
CA ALA A 133 -7.94 -12.06 -9.16
C ALA A 133 -6.60 -12.77 -8.96
N LEU A 134 -6.23 -13.70 -9.86
CA LEU A 134 -4.96 -14.40 -9.80
C LEU A 134 -3.78 -13.43 -9.98
N ARG A 135 -3.86 -12.52 -10.95
CA ARG A 135 -2.84 -11.48 -11.17
C ARG A 135 -2.72 -10.50 -10.00
N SER A 136 -3.75 -10.37 -9.16
CA SER A 136 -3.72 -9.48 -8.00
C SER A 136 -2.73 -9.90 -6.91
N ILE A 137 -2.38 -11.19 -6.84
CA ILE A 137 -1.44 -11.77 -5.87
C ILE A 137 0.00 -11.31 -6.16
N PRO A 138 0.59 -11.60 -7.34
CA PRO A 138 1.95 -11.15 -7.64
C PRO A 138 2.06 -9.62 -7.73
N ARG A 139 0.97 -8.90 -8.03
CA ARG A 139 0.93 -7.43 -8.00
C ARG A 139 1.20 -6.83 -6.62
N VAL A 140 1.14 -7.60 -5.53
CA VAL A 140 1.52 -7.10 -4.20
C VAL A 140 2.99 -6.68 -4.16
N PHE A 141 3.88 -7.42 -4.83
CA PHE A 141 5.30 -7.06 -4.92
C PHE A 141 5.50 -5.74 -5.67
N VAL A 142 4.81 -5.56 -6.80
CA VAL A 142 4.80 -4.30 -7.55
C VAL A 142 4.26 -3.15 -6.67
N GLY A 143 3.19 -3.40 -5.92
CA GLY A 143 2.60 -2.43 -5.01
C GLY A 143 3.54 -2.01 -3.86
N ASN A 144 4.32 -2.95 -3.33
CA ASN A 144 5.35 -2.72 -2.32
C ASN A 144 6.50 -1.90 -2.88
N PHE A 145 6.99 -2.26 -4.07
CA PHE A 145 8.00 -1.49 -4.79
C PHE A 145 7.55 -0.04 -5.01
N VAL A 146 6.35 0.15 -5.59
CA VAL A 146 5.76 1.50 -5.76
C VAL A 146 5.66 2.23 -4.42
N ALA A 147 5.33 1.55 -3.32
CA ALA A 147 5.23 2.16 -1.99
C ALA A 147 6.59 2.69 -1.50
N LEU A 148 7.66 1.91 -1.61
CA LEU A 148 9.00 2.28 -1.16
C LEU A 148 9.51 3.54 -1.88
N PHE A 149 9.41 3.56 -3.21
CA PHE A 149 9.84 4.71 -4.01
C PHE A 149 8.92 5.92 -3.83
N ALA A 150 7.61 5.70 -3.68
CA ALA A 150 6.67 6.78 -3.39
C ALA A 150 6.95 7.43 -2.04
N ALA A 151 7.30 6.65 -1.01
CA ALA A 151 7.64 7.17 0.31
C ALA A 151 8.87 8.05 0.27
N ARG A 152 9.96 7.58 -0.36
CA ARG A 152 11.17 8.39 -0.56
C ARG A 152 10.82 9.72 -1.24
N ARG A 153 10.05 9.68 -2.33
CA ARG A 153 9.61 10.89 -3.04
C ARG A 153 8.75 11.80 -2.15
N ALA A 154 7.82 11.23 -1.38
CA ALA A 154 6.94 11.96 -0.49
C ALA A 154 7.72 12.66 0.64
N MET A 155 8.70 11.99 1.23
CA MET A 155 9.58 12.54 2.27
C MET A 155 10.43 13.69 1.75
N VAL A 156 11.04 13.56 0.57
CA VAL A 156 11.80 14.66 -0.05
C VAL A 156 10.92 15.89 -0.29
N ARG A 157 9.69 15.67 -0.77
CA ARG A 157 8.71 16.76 -0.99
C ARG A 157 8.28 17.41 0.30
N TYR A 158 8.03 16.61 1.32
CA TYR A 158 7.63 17.08 2.62
C TYR A 158 8.76 17.87 3.30
N ALA A 159 10.01 17.40 3.22
CA ALA A 159 11.17 18.17 3.68
C ALA A 159 11.32 19.51 2.94
N ALA A 160 11.03 19.56 1.64
CA ALA A 160 11.02 20.82 0.90
C ALA A 160 9.89 21.76 1.38
N LEU A 161 8.70 21.22 1.64
CA LEU A 161 7.58 21.96 2.21
C LEU A 161 7.91 22.57 3.58
N LEU A 162 8.56 21.81 4.46
CA LEU A 162 9.02 22.31 5.77
C LEU A 162 10.07 23.42 5.63
N ARG A 163 10.84 23.44 4.54
CA ARG A 163 11.77 24.54 4.18
C ARG A 163 11.08 25.73 3.50
N GLY A 164 9.76 25.81 3.51
CA GLY A 164 8.99 26.91 2.93
C GLY A 164 8.80 26.86 1.41
N GLN A 165 9.18 25.75 0.75
CA GLN A 165 8.95 25.60 -0.69
C GLN A 165 7.45 25.38 -0.98
N PRO A 166 6.91 25.94 -2.08
CA PRO A 166 5.51 25.76 -2.44
C PRO A 166 5.20 24.29 -2.76
N VAL A 167 4.00 23.84 -2.36
CA VAL A 167 3.57 22.46 -2.65
C VAL A 167 3.36 22.29 -4.15
N ARG A 168 4.23 21.53 -4.81
CA ARG A 168 4.05 21.11 -6.19
C ARG A 168 3.16 19.88 -6.27
N TRP A 169 1.89 20.12 -6.57
CA TRP A 169 0.89 19.08 -6.80
C TRP A 169 1.01 18.50 -8.20
N ASP A 170 1.77 17.42 -8.38
CA ASP A 170 1.77 16.69 -9.65
C ASP A 170 0.34 16.23 -9.96
N LYS A 171 -0.30 16.79 -10.98
CA LYS A 171 -1.60 16.29 -11.46
C LYS A 171 -1.35 14.97 -12.16
N THR A 172 -2.11 13.93 -11.79
CA THR A 172 -2.08 12.66 -12.50
C THR A 172 -2.90 12.78 -13.77
N ALA A 173 -2.36 12.33 -14.90
CA ALA A 173 -3.16 12.16 -16.11
C ALA A 173 -4.18 11.05 -15.83
N HIS A 174 -5.46 11.31 -16.12
CA HIS A 174 -6.53 10.33 -15.93
C HIS A 174 -6.94 9.81 -17.30
N HIS A 175 -7.00 8.49 -17.42
CA HIS A 175 -7.61 7.83 -18.56
C HIS A 175 -8.89 7.17 -18.06
N PHE A 176 -10.01 7.53 -18.67
CA PHE A 176 -11.32 6.96 -18.37
C PHE A 176 -11.66 5.92 -19.43
N PRO A 177 -12.34 4.82 -19.07
CA PRO A 177 -12.91 3.92 -20.07
C PRO A 177 -13.87 4.68 -20.97
N THR A 178 -13.72 4.56 -22.28
CA THR A 178 -14.66 5.12 -23.27
C THR A 178 -15.96 4.34 -23.33
N ASP A 179 -15.92 3.04 -23.01
CA ASP A 179 -17.07 2.14 -23.04
C ASP A 179 -17.65 1.99 -21.63
N LEU A 180 -18.32 3.04 -21.14
CA LEU A 180 -19.30 2.86 -20.08
C LEU A 180 -20.61 2.44 -20.74
N ALA A 181 -20.69 1.18 -21.17
CA ALA A 181 -21.98 0.59 -21.52
C ALA A 181 -22.88 0.72 -20.28
N ALA A 182 -23.94 1.52 -20.39
CA ALA A 182 -25.01 1.57 -19.41
C ALA A 182 -25.48 0.12 -19.21
N ARG A 183 -25.26 -0.41 -18.01
CA ARG A 183 -25.82 -1.68 -17.57
C ARG A 183 -26.96 -1.38 -16.61
#